data_AF-A0A4R7PAZ1-F1
#
_entry.id   AF-A0A4R7PAZ1-F1
#
_cell.length_a   1.000
_cell.length_b   1.000
_cell.length_c   1.000
_cell.angle_alpha   90.00
_cell.angle_beta   90.00
_cell.angle_gamma   90.00
#
_symmetry.space_group_name_H-M   'P 1'
#
loop_
_entity.id
_entity.type
_entity.pdbx_description
1 polymer ?
#
loop_
_entity_poly.entity_id
_entity_poly.type
_entity_poly.pdbx_seq_one_letter_code
_entity_poly.pdbx_strand_id
1 'polypeptide(L)'
;MSRALFEALCEVDPARKCAMVSALQISDDVVGETADVELARDPRIPGRPVRPELVNPRDVAFRGLGTAEGRAAMVHAVAHIEFNAVNLALDATLRFPGLPAGYYADWISVAQDEARHFAMLSDRLAQLGYAYGDFSAHNGLWEAAEKTAHDPLVRMALVPRVLEARGLDVTPNMIRRLKEVGDPATAAILGVILEEEVRHVAIGTHWYRYLCNSRGVDPVARFRELLVEHRVRLQRPFNTEARARAGFDAAELAG
;
A
#
# COMPACT_ATOMS: atom_id res chain seq x y z
N MET A 1 -2.46 -8.48 21.31
CA MET A 1 -2.62 -8.08 19.89
C MET A 1 -1.41 -8.45 19.05
N SER A 2 -0.18 -8.13 19.49
CA SER A 2 1.06 -8.29 18.71
C SER A 2 1.28 -9.69 18.13
N ARG A 3 0.90 -10.75 18.84
CA ARG A 3 1.00 -12.12 18.32
C ARG A 3 0.09 -12.37 17.11
N ALA A 4 -1.18 -11.95 17.17
CA ALA A 4 -2.11 -12.12 16.06
C ALA A 4 -1.70 -11.28 14.84
N LEU A 5 -1.23 -10.05 15.09
CA LEU A 5 -0.65 -9.16 14.08
C LEU A 5 0.57 -9.82 13.40
N PHE A 6 1.50 -10.34 14.19
CA PHE A 6 2.69 -11.03 13.71
C PHE A 6 2.35 -12.30 12.91
N GLU A 7 1.41 -13.11 13.39
CA GLU A 7 0.94 -14.31 12.71
C GLU A 7 0.29 -13.96 11.37
N ALA A 8 -0.54 -12.90 11.31
CA ALA A 8 -1.14 -12.41 10.07
C ALA A 8 -0.08 -11.90 9.07
N LEU A 9 0.92 -11.14 9.57
CA LEU A 9 2.00 -10.63 8.74
C LEU A 9 2.87 -11.77 8.18
N CYS A 10 3.10 -12.84 8.95
CA CYS A 10 3.84 -14.03 8.54
C CYS A 10 3.05 -15.04 7.67
N GLU A 11 1.72 -14.92 7.58
CA GLU A 11 0.90 -15.85 6.80
C GLU A 11 1.26 -15.77 5.31
N VAL A 12 1.39 -16.92 4.65
CA VAL A 12 1.82 -17.01 3.25
C VAL A 12 0.64 -17.21 2.31
N ASP A 13 -0.47 -17.77 2.79
CA ASP A 13 -1.69 -17.95 2.02
C ASP A 13 -2.50 -16.65 1.96
N PRO A 14 -2.76 -16.08 0.77
CA PRO A 14 -3.40 -14.78 0.67
C PRO A 14 -4.81 -14.73 1.26
N ALA A 15 -5.60 -15.80 1.09
CA ALA A 15 -6.98 -15.84 1.60
C ALA A 15 -7.00 -15.93 3.12
N ARG A 16 -6.14 -16.77 3.72
CA ARG A 16 -5.96 -16.84 5.18
C ARG A 16 -5.45 -15.54 5.75
N LYS A 17 -4.46 -14.90 5.11
CA LYS A 17 -3.97 -13.59 5.54
C LYS A 17 -5.11 -12.57 5.60
N CYS A 18 -5.90 -12.46 4.54
CA CYS A 18 -7.04 -11.54 4.52
C CYS A 18 -8.03 -11.85 5.65
N ALA A 19 -8.38 -13.12 5.86
CA ALA A 19 -9.28 -13.51 6.94
C ALA A 19 -8.73 -13.16 8.34
N MET A 20 -7.43 -13.37 8.57
CA MET A 20 -6.77 -13.00 9.83
C MET A 20 -6.76 -11.49 10.04
N VAL A 21 -6.48 -10.72 8.98
CA VAL A 21 -6.45 -9.25 9.02
C VAL A 21 -7.84 -8.68 9.29
N SER A 22 -8.89 -9.19 8.63
CA SER A 22 -10.27 -8.80 8.91
C SER A 22 -10.72 -9.12 10.35
N ALA A 23 -10.11 -10.11 11.00
CA ALA A 23 -10.41 -10.47 12.39
C ALA A 23 -9.65 -9.61 13.42
N LEU A 24 -8.64 -8.84 13.01
CA LEU A 24 -7.91 -7.96 13.91
C LEU A 24 -8.86 -6.92 14.52
N GLN A 25 -8.78 -6.75 15.84
CA GLN A 25 -9.59 -5.77 16.55
C GLN A 25 -8.86 -4.44 16.58
N ILE A 26 -9.56 -3.38 16.18
CA ILE A 26 -9.11 -2.00 16.40
C ILE A 26 -9.51 -1.61 17.82
N SER A 27 -8.55 -1.22 18.64
CA SER A 27 -8.79 -0.77 20.02
C SER A 27 -7.94 0.46 20.33
N ASP A 28 -8.51 1.39 21.10
CA ASP A 28 -7.82 2.60 21.54
C ASP A 28 -6.71 2.32 22.58
N ASP A 29 -6.68 1.10 23.13
CA ASP A 29 -5.63 0.65 24.07
C ASP A 29 -4.44 0.00 23.35
N VAL A 30 -4.44 0.02 22.01
CA VAL A 30 -3.33 -0.53 21.24
C VAL A 30 -2.12 0.37 21.37
N VAL A 31 -1.06 -0.15 21.99
CA VAL A 31 0.24 0.49 22.07
C VAL A 31 1.29 -0.48 21.57
N GLY A 32 2.17 -0.04 20.67
CA GLY A 32 3.29 -0.84 20.20
C GLY A 32 4.32 -1.03 21.32
N GLU A 33 4.68 -2.29 21.57
CA GLU A 33 5.61 -2.70 22.62
C GLU A 33 7.03 -2.89 22.09
N THR A 34 8.04 -2.86 22.97
CA THR A 34 9.44 -3.13 22.57
C THR A 34 9.64 -4.54 22.02
N ALA A 35 8.85 -5.52 22.48
CA ALA A 35 8.83 -6.88 21.96
C ALA A 35 8.42 -6.95 20.47
N ASP A 36 7.66 -5.97 19.99
CA ASP A 36 7.19 -5.91 18.61
C ASP A 36 8.33 -5.62 17.63
N VAL A 37 9.37 -4.88 18.07
CA VAL A 37 10.56 -4.59 17.26
C VAL A 37 11.35 -5.86 16.94
N GLU A 38 11.51 -6.75 17.91
CA GLU A 38 12.22 -8.01 17.70
C GLU A 38 11.42 -8.94 16.78
N LEU A 39 10.10 -8.98 16.94
CA LEU A 39 9.21 -9.68 16.01
C LEU A 39 9.30 -9.11 14.59
N ALA A 40 9.35 -7.78 14.44
CA ALA A 40 9.44 -7.11 13.14
C ALA A 40 10.76 -7.37 12.38
N ARG A 41 11.76 -8.01 13.02
CA ARG A 41 13.02 -8.44 12.40
C ARG A 41 13.01 -9.91 11.98
N ASP A 42 11.93 -10.64 12.25
CA ASP A 42 11.83 -12.04 11.90
C ASP A 42 11.94 -12.23 10.37
N PRO A 43 12.80 -13.15 9.88
CA PRO A 43 13.00 -13.36 8.45
C PRO A 43 11.76 -13.93 7.73
N ARG A 44 10.74 -14.38 8.45
CA ARG A 44 9.44 -14.78 7.89
C ARG A 44 8.59 -13.58 7.45
N ILE A 45 8.96 -12.35 7.82
CA ILE A 45 8.22 -11.14 7.46
C ILE A 45 8.68 -10.61 6.09
N PRO A 46 7.76 -10.34 5.15
CA PRO A 46 6.35 -10.67 5.20
C PRO A 46 6.18 -12.13 4.77
N GLY A 47 5.11 -12.77 5.23
CA GLY A 47 4.72 -14.06 4.69
C GLY A 47 4.40 -13.89 3.20
N ARG A 48 5.19 -14.55 2.35
CA ARG A 48 5.06 -14.48 0.89
C ARG A 48 4.47 -15.79 0.35
N PRO A 49 3.41 -15.73 -0.47
CA PRO A 49 2.92 -16.89 -1.20
C PRO A 49 4.00 -17.39 -2.19
N VAL A 50 3.89 -18.67 -2.58
CA VAL A 50 4.78 -19.28 -3.58
C VAL A 50 4.66 -18.60 -4.97
N ARG A 51 3.49 -18.04 -5.27
CA ARG A 51 3.20 -17.27 -6.48
C ARG A 51 2.56 -15.93 -6.09
N PRO A 52 2.73 -14.84 -6.88
CA PRO A 52 3.36 -14.77 -8.21
C PRO A 52 4.88 -14.93 -8.20
N GLU A 53 5.45 -15.30 -9.35
CA GLU A 53 6.90 -15.19 -9.58
C GLU A 53 7.30 -13.71 -9.49
N LEU A 54 8.28 -13.41 -8.63
CA LEU A 54 8.79 -12.06 -8.44
C LEU A 54 10.00 -11.83 -9.35
N VAL A 55 9.84 -10.98 -10.35
CA VAL A 55 10.86 -10.61 -11.33
C VAL A 55 11.32 -9.16 -11.13
N ASN A 56 12.39 -8.74 -11.82
CA ASN A 56 12.78 -7.35 -11.81
C ASN A 56 11.65 -6.48 -12.39
N PRO A 57 11.42 -5.24 -11.89
CA PRO A 57 10.37 -4.37 -12.44
C PRO A 57 10.43 -4.17 -13.96
N ARG A 58 11.64 -4.22 -14.56
CA ARG A 58 11.83 -4.08 -16.01
C ARG A 58 11.40 -5.32 -16.82
N ASP A 59 11.33 -6.47 -16.15
CA ASP A 59 11.06 -7.79 -16.74
C ASP A 59 9.58 -8.20 -16.58
N VAL A 60 8.77 -7.37 -15.90
CA VAL A 60 7.32 -7.57 -15.84
C VAL A 60 6.73 -7.33 -17.22
N ALA A 61 6.18 -8.40 -17.81
CA ALA A 61 5.68 -8.38 -19.18
C ALA A 61 4.51 -7.39 -19.34
N PHE A 62 4.73 -6.35 -20.17
CA PHE A 62 3.71 -5.36 -20.48
C PHE A 62 2.62 -5.96 -21.38
N ARG A 63 1.36 -5.83 -20.95
CA ARG A 63 0.18 -6.21 -21.72
C ARG A 63 -0.80 -5.03 -21.75
N GLY A 64 -1.25 -4.64 -22.93
CA GLY A 64 -2.25 -3.58 -23.07
C GLY A 64 -3.66 -4.07 -22.69
N LEU A 65 -4.56 -3.14 -22.35
CA LEU A 65 -5.95 -3.46 -21.94
C LEU A 65 -6.86 -3.95 -23.08
N GLY A 66 -6.36 -4.04 -24.31
CA GLY A 66 -7.15 -4.41 -25.48
C GLY A 66 -7.58 -5.88 -25.50
N THR A 67 -6.82 -6.77 -24.87
CA THR A 67 -7.13 -8.22 -24.82
C THR A 67 -7.65 -8.64 -23.44
N ALA A 68 -8.37 -9.77 -23.38
CA ALA A 68 -8.86 -10.33 -22.11
C ALA A 68 -7.71 -10.67 -21.16
N GLU A 69 -6.65 -11.32 -21.68
CA GLU A 69 -5.43 -11.60 -20.90
C GLU A 69 -4.77 -10.32 -20.40
N GLY A 70 -4.69 -9.27 -21.23
CA GLY A 70 -4.09 -8.00 -20.81
C GLY A 70 -4.88 -7.28 -19.72
N ARG A 71 -6.22 -7.38 -19.74
CA ARG A 71 -7.06 -6.91 -18.64
C ARG A 71 -6.85 -7.74 -17.37
N ALA A 72 -6.79 -9.07 -17.48
CA ALA A 72 -6.52 -9.94 -16.35
C ALA A 72 -5.14 -9.68 -15.72
N ALA A 73 -4.10 -9.49 -16.54
CA ALA A 73 -2.76 -9.15 -16.07
C ALA A 73 -2.71 -7.81 -15.33
N MET A 74 -3.50 -6.82 -15.78
CA MET A 74 -3.64 -5.56 -15.05
C MET A 74 -4.36 -5.76 -13.71
N VAL A 75 -5.49 -6.47 -13.68
CA VAL A 75 -6.21 -6.76 -12.42
C VAL A 75 -5.30 -7.51 -11.44
N HIS A 76 -4.53 -8.47 -11.93
CA HIS A 76 -3.53 -9.18 -11.14
C HIS A 76 -2.46 -8.23 -10.58
N ALA A 77 -1.94 -7.31 -11.39
CA ALA A 77 -0.94 -6.35 -10.93
C ALA A 77 -1.48 -5.44 -9.82
N VAL A 78 -2.73 -4.97 -9.94
CA VAL A 78 -3.39 -4.19 -8.88
C VAL A 78 -3.61 -5.06 -7.65
N ALA A 79 -4.09 -6.31 -7.80
CA ALA A 79 -4.23 -7.24 -6.68
C ALA A 79 -2.90 -7.45 -5.94
N HIS A 80 -1.79 -7.56 -6.67
CA HIS A 80 -0.47 -7.68 -6.05
C HIS A 80 -0.06 -6.42 -5.27
N ILE A 81 -0.44 -5.24 -5.75
CA ILE A 81 -0.26 -3.98 -5.03
C ILE A 81 -1.05 -3.99 -3.72
N GLU A 82 -2.35 -4.32 -3.76
CA GLU A 82 -3.19 -4.37 -2.55
C GLU A 82 -2.68 -5.40 -1.54
N PHE A 83 -2.27 -6.58 -2.01
CA PHE A 83 -1.68 -7.59 -1.13
C PHE A 83 -0.39 -7.10 -0.46
N ASN A 84 0.44 -6.34 -1.17
CA ASN A 84 1.61 -5.70 -0.55
C ASN A 84 1.18 -4.60 0.43
N ALA A 85 0.15 -3.82 0.12
CA ALA A 85 -0.37 -2.77 1.00
C ALA A 85 -0.88 -3.34 2.35
N VAL A 86 -1.53 -4.52 2.34
CA VAL A 86 -1.83 -5.28 3.57
C VAL A 86 -0.55 -5.51 4.38
N ASN A 87 0.52 -6.04 3.75
CA ASN A 87 1.77 -6.31 4.46
C ASN A 87 2.44 -5.02 4.97
N LEU A 88 2.40 -3.93 4.21
CA LEU A 88 2.98 -2.63 4.58
C LEU A 88 2.28 -2.05 5.81
N ALA A 89 0.96 -2.14 5.86
CA ALA A 89 0.16 -1.63 6.97
C ALA A 89 0.34 -2.46 8.26
N LEU A 90 0.38 -3.79 8.14
CA LEU A 90 0.71 -4.67 9.27
C LEU A 90 2.14 -4.44 9.77
N ASP A 91 3.10 -4.29 8.84
CA ASP A 91 4.50 -3.98 9.17
C ASP A 91 4.63 -2.63 9.88
N ALA A 92 3.94 -1.59 9.42
CA ALA A 92 3.92 -0.29 10.09
C ALA A 92 3.41 -0.40 11.53
N THR A 93 2.34 -1.19 11.74
CA THR A 93 1.76 -1.44 13.07
C THR A 93 2.73 -2.16 14.00
N LEU A 94 3.45 -3.17 13.50
CA LEU A 94 4.35 -3.99 14.32
C LEU A 94 5.72 -3.33 14.55
N ARG A 95 6.27 -2.65 13.53
CA ARG A 95 7.68 -2.26 13.50
C ARG A 95 8.02 -1.04 14.35
N PHE A 96 7.07 -0.14 14.55
CA PHE A 96 7.33 1.17 15.14
C PHE A 96 6.64 1.30 16.50
N PRO A 97 7.31 0.95 17.62
CA PRO A 97 6.75 1.07 18.96
C PRO A 97 6.73 2.54 19.44
N GLY A 98 5.95 2.81 20.48
CA GLY A 98 5.94 4.10 21.16
C GLY A 98 5.24 5.25 20.41
N LEU A 99 4.48 4.95 19.35
CA LEU A 99 3.61 5.92 18.69
C LEU A 99 2.23 5.98 19.40
N PRO A 100 1.42 7.03 19.18
CA PRO A 100 0.10 7.11 19.80
C PRO A 100 -0.82 5.96 19.37
N ALA A 101 -1.80 5.59 20.19
CA ALA A 101 -2.72 4.50 19.89
C ALA A 101 -3.44 4.65 18.54
N GLY A 102 -3.80 5.89 18.18
CA GLY A 102 -4.38 6.22 16.88
C GLY A 102 -3.52 5.77 15.68
N TYR A 103 -2.19 5.73 15.82
CA TYR A 103 -1.29 5.26 14.76
C TYR A 103 -1.56 3.81 14.41
N TYR A 104 -1.62 2.97 15.44
CA TYR A 104 -1.84 1.55 15.26
C TYR A 104 -3.27 1.27 14.79
N ALA A 105 -4.26 1.99 15.35
CA ALA A 105 -5.65 1.89 14.90
C ALA A 105 -5.81 2.22 13.41
N ASP A 106 -5.19 3.32 12.96
CA ASP A 106 -5.20 3.72 11.56
C ASP A 106 -4.57 2.68 10.65
N TRP A 107 -3.39 2.16 10.98
CA TRP A 107 -2.70 1.18 10.13
C TRP A 107 -3.37 -0.20 10.14
N ILE A 108 -4.01 -0.62 11.23
CA ILE A 108 -4.86 -1.82 11.23
C ILE A 108 -6.07 -1.59 10.33
N SER A 109 -6.69 -0.41 10.40
CA SER A 109 -7.82 -0.05 9.53
C SER A 109 -7.44 -0.06 8.04
N VAL A 110 -6.28 0.51 7.68
CA VAL A 110 -5.75 0.43 6.31
C VAL A 110 -5.56 -1.04 5.91
N ALA A 111 -4.90 -1.86 6.75
CA ALA A 111 -4.69 -3.27 6.42
C ALA A 111 -6.00 -4.03 6.11
N GLN A 112 -7.09 -3.70 6.82
CA GLN A 112 -8.40 -4.27 6.60
C GLN A 112 -9.04 -3.83 5.28
N ASP A 113 -8.92 -2.55 4.93
CA ASP A 113 -9.39 -2.04 3.63
C ASP A 113 -8.61 -2.68 2.48
N GLU A 114 -7.29 -2.77 2.57
CA GLU A 114 -6.47 -3.40 1.52
C GLU A 114 -6.72 -4.91 1.39
N ALA A 115 -7.03 -5.60 2.48
CA ALA A 115 -7.42 -7.01 2.43
C ALA A 115 -8.74 -7.20 1.68
N ARG A 116 -9.70 -6.28 1.87
CA ARG A 116 -10.96 -6.25 1.12
C ARG A 116 -10.74 -5.89 -0.35
N HIS A 117 -9.89 -4.90 -0.65
CA HIS A 117 -9.53 -4.54 -2.03
C HIS A 117 -8.90 -5.73 -2.76
N PHE A 118 -7.94 -6.40 -2.13
CA PHE A 118 -7.33 -7.62 -2.65
C PHE A 118 -8.38 -8.70 -2.95
N ALA A 119 -9.33 -8.93 -2.04
CA ALA A 119 -10.40 -9.90 -2.23
C ALA A 119 -11.28 -9.55 -3.44
N MET A 120 -11.72 -8.28 -3.56
CA MET A 120 -12.52 -7.80 -4.71
C MET A 120 -11.80 -8.03 -6.05
N LEU A 121 -10.49 -7.74 -6.10
CA LEU A 121 -9.68 -7.94 -7.30
C LEU A 121 -9.42 -9.42 -7.59
N SER A 122 -9.21 -10.24 -6.56
CA SER A 122 -9.05 -11.69 -6.71
C SER A 122 -10.30 -12.35 -7.25
N ASP A 123 -11.48 -11.98 -6.74
CA ASP A 123 -12.76 -12.43 -7.28
C ASP A 123 -12.96 -11.97 -8.73
N ARG A 124 -12.57 -10.72 -9.04
CA ARG A 124 -12.62 -10.23 -10.41
C ARG A 124 -11.69 -11.00 -11.34
N LEU A 125 -10.49 -11.33 -10.88
CA LEU A 125 -9.52 -12.09 -11.64
C LEU A 125 -10.06 -13.51 -11.95
N ALA A 126 -10.72 -14.14 -10.98
CA ALA A 126 -11.39 -15.42 -11.18
C ALA A 126 -12.50 -15.35 -12.24
N GLN A 127 -13.30 -14.29 -12.27
CA GLN A 127 -14.30 -14.05 -13.32
C GLN A 127 -13.68 -13.87 -14.71
N LEU A 128 -12.43 -13.40 -14.78
CA LEU A 128 -11.67 -13.28 -16.03
C LEU A 128 -10.98 -14.60 -16.42
N GLY A 129 -11.11 -15.66 -15.62
CA GLY A 129 -10.54 -16.99 -15.87
C GLY A 129 -9.11 -17.18 -15.36
N TYR A 130 -8.64 -16.33 -14.45
CA TYR A 130 -7.28 -16.38 -13.89
C TYR A 130 -7.32 -16.38 -12.36
N ALA A 131 -6.22 -16.77 -11.73
CA ALA A 131 -6.01 -16.71 -10.30
C ALA A 131 -4.87 -15.74 -9.95
N TYR A 132 -4.88 -15.25 -8.70
CA TYR A 132 -3.74 -14.52 -8.16
C TYR A 132 -2.50 -15.43 -8.15
N GLY A 133 -1.41 -14.97 -8.75
CA GLY A 133 -0.20 -15.76 -8.98
C GLY A 133 -0.02 -16.28 -10.40
N ASP A 134 -1.01 -16.14 -11.29
CA ASP A 134 -0.90 -16.59 -12.70
C ASP A 134 -0.01 -15.69 -13.58
N PHE A 135 0.23 -14.45 -13.13
CA PHE A 135 1.12 -13.51 -13.80
C PHE A 135 2.32 -13.18 -12.91
N SER A 136 3.47 -12.86 -13.50
CA SER A 136 4.62 -12.38 -12.73
C SER A 136 4.35 -10.99 -12.15
N ALA A 137 5.04 -10.68 -11.05
CA ALA A 137 4.97 -9.39 -10.38
C ALA A 137 6.37 -8.94 -9.93
N HIS A 138 6.48 -7.78 -9.27
CA HIS A 138 7.75 -7.27 -8.75
C HIS A 138 7.62 -6.89 -7.28
N ASN A 139 8.70 -7.01 -6.52
CA ASN A 139 8.72 -6.81 -5.06
C ASN A 139 8.94 -5.35 -4.63
N GLY A 140 8.63 -4.39 -5.50
CA GLY A 140 9.13 -3.01 -5.37
C GLY A 140 8.60 -2.26 -4.14
N LEU A 141 7.36 -2.52 -3.75
CA LEU A 141 6.74 -1.93 -2.56
C LEU A 141 7.42 -2.42 -1.28
N TRP A 142 7.63 -3.73 -1.16
CA TRP A 142 8.28 -4.30 0.01
C TRP A 142 9.76 -3.90 0.11
N GLU A 143 10.49 -3.85 -1.01
CA GLU A 143 11.88 -3.34 -1.01
C GLU A 143 11.96 -1.89 -0.49
N ALA A 144 10.95 -1.06 -0.75
CA ALA A 144 10.88 0.29 -0.19
C ALA A 144 10.60 0.27 1.31
N ALA A 145 9.76 -0.67 1.79
CA ALA A 145 9.53 -0.88 3.21
C ALA A 145 10.82 -1.24 3.94
N GLU A 146 11.62 -2.15 3.39
CA GLU A 146 12.92 -2.56 3.95
C GLU A 146 13.89 -1.39 4.02
N LYS A 147 14.00 -0.60 2.96
CA LYS A 147 14.89 0.59 2.91
C LYS A 147 14.49 1.67 3.91
N THR A 148 13.24 1.70 4.34
CA THR A 148 12.70 2.70 5.27
C THR A 148 12.39 2.13 6.65
N ALA A 149 12.71 0.86 6.90
CA ALA A 149 12.39 0.15 8.14
C ALA A 149 13.06 0.74 9.39
N HIS A 150 14.09 1.56 9.22
CA HIS A 150 14.89 2.14 10.29
C HIS A 150 14.24 3.40 10.92
N ASP A 151 13.29 4.04 10.25
CA ASP A 151 12.71 5.29 10.73
C ASP A 151 11.23 5.45 10.29
N PRO A 152 10.27 5.54 11.23
CA PRO A 152 8.87 5.75 10.88
C PRO A 152 8.63 7.05 10.11
N LEU A 153 9.41 8.12 10.35
CA LEU A 153 9.23 9.38 9.62
C LEU A 153 9.55 9.18 8.14
N VAL A 154 10.65 8.47 7.86
CA VAL A 154 11.06 8.13 6.49
C VAL A 154 10.04 7.19 5.84
N ARG A 155 9.54 6.19 6.58
CA ARG A 155 8.47 5.29 6.10
C ARG A 155 7.23 6.06 5.69
N MET A 156 6.68 6.88 6.58
CA MET A 156 5.45 7.66 6.34
C MET A 156 5.63 8.67 5.20
N ALA A 157 6.85 9.19 5.01
CA ALA A 157 7.16 10.07 3.89
C ALA A 157 7.19 9.33 2.54
N LEU A 158 7.86 8.18 2.46
CA LEU A 158 8.23 7.60 1.17
C LEU A 158 7.31 6.48 0.70
N VAL A 159 6.65 5.76 1.59
CA VAL A 159 5.77 4.65 1.17
C VAL A 159 4.36 5.19 0.89
N PRO A 160 3.60 5.73 1.86
CA PRO A 160 2.23 6.18 1.59
C PRO A 160 2.17 7.41 0.67
N ARG A 161 3.03 8.40 0.90
CA ARG A 161 2.94 9.69 0.17
C ARG A 161 3.60 9.67 -1.21
N VAL A 162 4.34 8.61 -1.56
CA VAL A 162 4.97 8.52 -2.89
C VAL A 162 4.52 7.29 -3.65
N LEU A 163 4.66 6.10 -3.06
CA LEU A 163 4.35 4.86 -3.75
C LEU A 163 2.84 4.64 -3.82
N GLU A 164 2.13 4.74 -2.69
CA GLU A 164 0.67 4.55 -2.64
C GLU A 164 -0.07 5.73 -3.29
N ALA A 165 0.36 6.97 -3.01
CA ALA A 165 -0.18 8.18 -3.65
C ALA A 165 -0.11 8.18 -5.20
N ARG A 166 0.71 7.31 -5.80
CA ARG A 166 0.71 7.10 -7.26
C ARG A 166 -0.62 6.52 -7.75
N GLY A 167 -1.30 5.68 -6.96
CA GLY A 167 -2.63 5.15 -7.24
C GLY A 167 -3.64 6.27 -7.54
N LEU A 168 -3.60 7.35 -6.77
CA LEU A 168 -4.46 8.53 -6.97
C LEU A 168 -4.30 9.18 -8.35
N ASP A 169 -3.09 9.10 -8.92
CA ASP A 169 -2.75 9.73 -10.19
C ASP A 169 -3.07 8.83 -11.39
N VAL A 170 -2.81 7.52 -11.27
CA VAL A 170 -2.87 6.58 -12.41
C VAL A 170 -4.25 5.93 -12.58
N THR A 171 -4.94 5.65 -11.48
CA THR A 171 -6.21 4.90 -11.47
C THR A 171 -7.34 5.59 -12.24
N PRO A 172 -7.51 6.93 -12.22
CA PRO A 172 -8.57 7.59 -13.00
C PRO A 172 -8.50 7.31 -14.51
N ASN A 173 -7.29 7.34 -15.09
CA ASN A 173 -7.10 7.02 -16.50
C ASN A 173 -7.35 5.53 -16.78
N MET A 174 -6.95 4.65 -15.86
CA MET A 174 -7.19 3.21 -15.95
C MET A 174 -8.70 2.90 -15.97
N ILE A 175 -9.47 3.52 -15.07
CA ILE A 175 -10.94 3.42 -15.03
C ILE A 175 -11.55 3.87 -16.36
N ARG A 176 -11.14 5.02 -16.89
CA ARG A 176 -11.63 5.52 -18.18
C ARG A 176 -11.39 4.51 -19.30
N ARG A 177 -10.15 4.02 -19.43
CA ARG A 177 -9.76 3.06 -20.47
C ARG A 177 -10.51 1.74 -20.35
N LEU A 178 -10.77 1.26 -19.13
CA LEU A 178 -11.56 0.05 -18.91
C LEU A 178 -13.00 0.20 -19.40
N LYS A 179 -13.62 1.35 -19.16
CA LYS A 179 -14.95 1.66 -19.70
C LYS A 179 -14.95 1.68 -21.24
N GLU A 180 -13.92 2.28 -21.85
CA GLU A 180 -13.76 2.34 -23.31
C GLU A 180 -13.62 0.95 -23.95
N VAL A 181 -12.92 0.01 -23.30
CA VAL A 181 -12.74 -1.37 -23.80
C VAL A 181 -13.86 -2.33 -23.36
N GLY A 182 -14.96 -1.81 -22.80
CA GLY A 182 -16.14 -2.60 -22.44
C GLY A 182 -16.00 -3.44 -21.17
N ASP A 183 -15.17 -3.02 -20.21
CA ASP A 183 -15.02 -3.66 -18.90
C ASP A 183 -15.46 -2.74 -17.73
N PRO A 184 -16.76 -2.42 -17.63
CA PRO A 184 -17.28 -1.56 -16.57
C PRO A 184 -17.20 -2.22 -15.18
N ALA A 185 -17.17 -3.56 -15.11
CA ALA A 185 -17.09 -4.30 -13.85
C ALA A 185 -15.74 -4.07 -13.15
N THR A 186 -14.63 -4.20 -13.88
CA THR A 186 -13.31 -3.88 -13.34
C THR A 186 -13.19 -2.39 -13.02
N ALA A 187 -13.76 -1.52 -13.87
CA ALA A 187 -13.76 -0.08 -13.63
C ALA A 187 -14.50 0.32 -12.35
N ALA A 188 -15.57 -0.38 -11.98
CA ALA A 188 -16.32 -0.13 -10.75
C ALA A 188 -15.51 -0.50 -9.50
N ILE A 189 -14.82 -1.65 -9.52
CA ILE A 189 -13.94 -2.08 -8.42
C ILE A 189 -12.84 -1.06 -8.17
N LEU A 190 -12.16 -0.61 -9.24
CA LEU A 190 -11.14 0.42 -9.12
C LEU A 190 -11.69 1.78 -8.66
N GLY A 191 -12.98 2.05 -8.91
CA GLY A 191 -13.66 3.22 -8.40
C GLY A 191 -13.76 3.21 -6.87
N VAL A 192 -14.19 2.07 -6.30
CA VAL A 192 -14.22 1.88 -4.84
C VAL A 192 -12.84 2.05 -4.23
N ILE A 193 -11.83 1.36 -4.79
CA ILE A 193 -10.45 1.45 -4.31
C ILE A 193 -9.95 2.89 -4.34
N LEU A 194 -10.16 3.61 -5.45
CA LEU A 194 -9.72 5.01 -5.59
C LEU A 194 -10.37 5.96 -4.56
N GLU A 195 -11.65 5.75 -4.23
CA GLU A 195 -12.35 6.57 -3.24
C GLU A 195 -11.75 6.39 -1.84
N GLU A 196 -11.39 5.16 -1.48
CA GLU A 196 -10.83 4.81 -0.17
C GLU A 196 -9.34 5.12 -0.06
N GLU A 197 -8.59 5.01 -1.16
CA GLU A 197 -7.15 5.29 -1.25
C GLU A 197 -6.80 6.72 -0.80
N VAL A 198 -7.69 7.69 -1.00
CA VAL A 198 -7.49 9.06 -0.51
C VAL A 198 -7.33 9.07 1.01
N ARG A 199 -8.08 8.24 1.74
CA ARG A 199 -7.99 8.11 3.20
C ARG A 199 -6.67 7.48 3.62
N HIS A 200 -6.21 6.45 2.91
CA HIS A 200 -4.96 5.75 3.23
C HIS A 200 -3.76 6.69 3.09
N VAL A 201 -3.71 7.44 1.99
CA VAL A 201 -2.67 8.45 1.78
C VAL A 201 -2.80 9.61 2.79
N ALA A 202 -4.02 9.99 3.19
CA ALA A 202 -4.25 10.99 4.23
C ALA A 202 -3.70 10.54 5.60
N ILE A 203 -3.89 9.28 5.97
CA ILE A 203 -3.32 8.66 7.18
C ILE A 203 -1.79 8.75 7.14
N GLY A 204 -1.17 8.36 6.03
CA GLY A 204 0.28 8.48 5.86
C GLY A 204 0.78 9.92 5.98
N THR A 205 0.07 10.88 5.39
CA THR A 205 0.37 12.31 5.52
C THR A 205 0.22 12.82 6.95
N HIS A 206 -0.83 12.41 7.66
CA HIS A 206 -1.07 12.77 9.04
C HIS A 206 0.09 12.33 9.94
N TRP A 207 0.46 11.04 9.88
CA TRP A 207 1.53 10.50 10.70
C TRP A 207 2.92 11.00 10.32
N TYR A 208 3.16 11.28 9.04
CA TYR A 208 4.37 12.00 8.61
C TYR A 208 4.48 13.36 9.30
N ARG A 209 3.42 14.18 9.26
CA ARG A 209 3.42 15.50 9.90
C ARG A 209 3.53 15.43 11.42
N TYR A 210 2.86 14.47 12.04
CA TYR A 210 3.00 14.20 13.47
C TYR A 210 4.47 13.93 13.85
N LEU A 211 5.15 13.06 13.09
CA LEU A 211 6.55 12.72 13.31
C LEU A 211 7.47 13.92 13.05
N CYS A 212 7.22 14.71 12.01
CA CYS A 212 7.96 15.95 11.77
C CYS A 212 7.82 16.93 12.95
N ASN A 213 6.59 17.16 13.42
CA ASN A 213 6.31 18.06 14.53
C ASN A 213 6.97 17.58 15.83
N SER A 214 6.87 16.29 16.15
CA SER A 214 7.50 15.71 17.35
C SER A 214 9.03 15.82 17.36
N ARG A 215 9.64 15.92 16.17
CA ARG A 215 11.09 16.08 16.00
C ARG A 215 11.53 17.52 15.72
N GLY A 216 10.59 18.47 15.66
CA GLY A 216 10.87 19.88 15.39
C GLY A 216 11.43 20.14 13.98
N VAL A 217 11.09 19.33 12.98
CA VAL A 217 11.53 19.51 11.59
C VAL A 217 10.40 19.99 10.69
N ASP A 218 10.71 20.85 9.72
CA ASP A 218 9.71 21.33 8.75
C ASP A 218 9.31 20.19 7.79
N PRO A 219 8.01 19.86 7.69
CA PRO A 219 7.56 18.72 6.89
C PRO A 219 7.78 18.90 5.39
N VAL A 220 7.71 20.12 4.85
CA VAL A 220 7.86 20.36 3.41
C VAL A 220 9.32 20.27 3.00
N ALA A 221 10.22 20.93 3.74
CA ALA A 221 11.66 20.86 3.54
C ALA A 221 12.17 19.43 3.72
N ARG A 222 11.77 18.76 4.82
CA ARG A 222 12.21 17.38 5.07
C ARG A 222 11.73 16.40 4.01
N PHE A 223 10.53 16.59 3.47
CA PHE A 223 10.03 15.73 2.40
C PHE A 223 10.90 15.86 1.15
N ARG A 224 11.27 17.09 0.75
CA ARG A 224 12.18 17.34 -0.38
C ARG A 224 13.55 16.73 -0.16
N GLU A 225 14.11 16.85 1.04
CA GLU A 225 15.39 16.22 1.39
C GLU A 225 15.33 14.70 1.25
N LEU A 226 14.27 14.06 1.76
CA LEU A 226 14.08 12.62 1.67
C LEU A 226 13.96 12.12 0.23
N LEU A 227 13.30 12.87 -0.65
CA LEU A 227 13.24 12.54 -2.08
C LEU A 227 14.65 12.54 -2.71
N VAL A 228 15.51 13.48 -2.32
CA VAL A 228 16.90 13.55 -2.80
C VAL A 228 17.75 12.42 -2.20
N GLU A 229 17.70 12.25 -0.87
CA GLU A 229 18.44 11.25 -0.11
C GLU A 229 18.19 9.83 -0.65
N HIS A 230 16.92 9.51 -0.90
CA HIS A 230 16.51 8.20 -1.42
C HIS A 230 16.43 8.14 -2.95
N ARG A 231 16.85 9.20 -3.66
CA ARG A 231 16.86 9.29 -5.13
C ARG A 231 15.51 8.98 -5.76
N VAL A 232 14.43 9.39 -5.09
CA VAL A 232 13.05 9.17 -5.51
C VAL A 232 12.63 10.32 -6.41
N ARG A 233 12.13 9.98 -7.61
CA ARG A 233 11.55 10.94 -8.55
C ARG A 233 10.04 10.76 -8.57
N LEU A 234 9.31 11.83 -8.26
CA LEU A 234 7.85 11.84 -8.37
C LEU A 234 7.43 11.80 -9.84
N GLN A 235 6.49 10.92 -10.15
CA GLN A 235 5.95 10.75 -11.51
C GLN A 235 4.75 11.67 -11.70
N ARG A 236 4.77 12.46 -12.76
CA ARG A 236 3.69 13.39 -13.14
C ARG A 236 2.91 12.86 -14.36
N PRO A 237 1.68 13.34 -14.62
CA PRO A 237 0.93 14.37 -13.90
C PRO A 237 0.36 13.88 -12.57
N PHE A 238 0.19 14.81 -11.62
CA PHE A 238 -0.51 14.54 -10.37
C PHE A 238 -2.02 14.74 -10.51
N ASN A 239 -2.79 13.94 -9.80
CA ASN A 239 -4.16 14.25 -9.44
C ASN A 239 -4.14 15.23 -8.25
N THR A 240 -4.03 16.51 -8.56
CA THR A 240 -3.84 17.58 -7.56
C THR A 240 -5.00 17.67 -6.58
N GLU A 241 -6.23 17.44 -7.03
CA GLU A 241 -7.42 17.44 -6.16
C GLU A 241 -7.36 16.29 -5.15
N ALA A 242 -7.14 15.06 -5.62
CA ALA A 242 -7.08 13.90 -4.72
C ALA A 242 -5.90 14.00 -3.74
N ARG A 243 -4.72 14.42 -4.21
CA ARG A 243 -3.57 14.63 -3.32
C ARG A 243 -3.80 15.77 -2.32
N ALA A 244 -4.48 16.86 -2.70
CA ALA A 244 -4.84 17.91 -1.75
C ALA A 244 -5.80 17.38 -0.66
N ARG A 245 -6.80 16.57 -1.02
CA ARG A 245 -7.67 15.89 -0.05
C ARG A 245 -6.90 14.91 0.85
N ALA A 246 -5.87 14.27 0.32
CA ALA A 246 -4.93 13.44 1.09
C ALA A 246 -3.92 14.26 1.91
N GLY A 247 -4.09 15.59 1.96
CA GLY A 247 -3.36 16.49 2.84
C GLY A 247 -2.05 17.04 2.27
N PHE A 248 -1.72 16.86 0.99
CA PHE A 248 -0.50 17.46 0.44
C PHE A 248 -0.59 18.99 0.38
N ASP A 249 0.49 19.66 0.74
CA ASP A 249 0.57 21.12 0.64
C ASP A 249 0.73 21.56 -0.82
N ALA A 250 0.21 22.75 -1.15
CA ALA A 250 0.33 23.31 -2.49
C ALA A 250 1.81 23.42 -2.94
N ALA A 251 2.73 23.69 -2.01
CA ALA A 251 4.17 23.73 -2.28
C ALA A 251 4.78 22.35 -2.61
N GLU A 252 4.18 21.27 -2.13
CA GLU A 252 4.59 19.89 -2.46
C GLU A 252 4.01 19.45 -3.82
N LEU A 253 2.81 19.92 -4.17
CA LEU A 253 2.15 19.62 -5.45
C LEU A 253 2.68 20.45 -6.62
N ALA A 254 3.08 21.71 -6.34
CA ALA A 254 3.71 22.59 -7.31
C ALA A 254 5.04 22.01 -7.78
N GLY A 255 5.82 21.43 -6.85
CA GLY A 255 7.13 20.80 -7.06
C GLY A 255 8.14 21.72 -7.71
#